data_AF-A0AAP0NBP8-F1
#
_entry.id   AF-A0AAP0NBP8-F1
#
_cell.length_a   1.000
_cell.length_b   1.000
_cell.length_c   1.000
_cell.angle_alpha   90.00
_cell.angle_beta   90.00
_cell.angle_gamma   90.00
#
_symmetry.space_group_name_H-M   'P 1'
#
loop_
_entity.id
_entity.type
_entity.pdbx_description
1 polymer ?
#
loop_
_entity_poly.entity_id
_entity_poly.type
_entity_poly.pdbx_seq_one_letter_code
_entity_poly.pdbx_strand_id
1 'polypeptide(L)'
;MSAIVCGKRSFFEDLPTPPVSKKIRCSSSSPVRFSPPRPIATSSSSAQSSSRSSVLDHLRALFPDMDNQLLERALEECGDDLDSAIKSLTELRLGPANRNLGSDAGRSDVALESNVQLQTQGIMTTNGEVSSAEDPSAPKNLPMDGVDWVELFVREMMSASNMDDARARASRALEVLEKSIIARAGAEAAQSFHQENMMLKEQMEVLIQENTILKRAVSIQRERQKEYEDRSQELQHLKQLVSQYQEQLRTLEVNNYALTMHLRQAQQSSSIPGRFHPDVF
;
A
#
# COMPACT_ATOMS: atom_id res chain seq x y z
N MET A 1 24.60 -13.24 -47.66
CA MET A 1 25.49 -12.18 -48.19
C MET A 1 25.09 -10.87 -47.55
N SER A 2 26.10 -10.06 -47.17
CA SER A 2 26.06 -8.69 -46.64
C SER A 2 25.70 -8.53 -45.15
N ALA A 3 26.41 -7.74 -44.32
CA ALA A 3 27.77 -7.18 -44.34
C ALA A 3 28.12 -6.74 -42.90
N ILE A 4 29.39 -6.88 -42.53
CA ILE A 4 30.02 -6.43 -41.28
C ILE A 4 30.41 -4.95 -41.44
N VAL A 5 30.26 -4.11 -40.41
CA VAL A 5 31.00 -2.84 -40.30
C VAL A 5 31.60 -2.71 -38.90
N CYS A 6 32.93 -2.70 -38.88
CA CYS A 6 33.82 -2.39 -37.76
C CYS A 6 34.50 -1.04 -38.08
N GLY A 7 34.77 -0.19 -37.08
CA GLY A 7 35.52 1.05 -37.31
C GLY A 7 35.77 1.92 -36.07
N LYS A 8 36.83 1.62 -35.32
CA LYS A 8 37.49 2.51 -34.34
C LYS A 8 38.18 3.70 -35.02
N ARG A 9 38.29 4.85 -34.33
CA ARG A 9 39.55 5.64 -34.22
C ARG A 9 39.62 6.38 -32.87
N SER A 10 40.77 6.24 -32.22
CA SER A 10 41.25 6.96 -31.03
C SER A 10 42.09 8.16 -31.44
N PHE A 11 42.11 9.21 -30.61
CA PHE A 11 43.20 10.21 -30.58
C PHE A 11 43.57 10.50 -29.12
N PHE A 12 44.88 10.64 -28.89
CA PHE A 12 45.61 10.73 -27.62
C PHE A 12 46.41 12.05 -27.60
N GLU A 13 47.07 12.35 -26.47
CA GLU A 13 47.87 13.55 -26.07
C GLU A 13 47.04 14.78 -25.60
N ASP A 14 47.30 15.44 -24.46
CA ASP A 14 48.53 15.54 -23.65
C ASP A 14 48.23 15.99 -22.19
N LEU A 15 49.01 15.50 -21.21
CA LEU A 15 48.91 15.79 -19.75
C LEU A 15 49.88 16.92 -19.32
N PRO A 16 49.86 17.39 -18.05
CA PRO A 16 50.76 16.79 -17.06
C PRO A 16 50.19 16.63 -15.63
N THR A 17 50.71 15.60 -14.94
CA THR A 17 50.48 15.17 -13.55
C THR A 17 51.36 15.89 -12.52
N PRO A 18 51.17 15.64 -11.20
CA PRO A 18 52.27 15.06 -10.40
C PRO A 18 51.78 14.02 -9.33
N PRO A 19 52.63 13.41 -8.46
CA PRO A 19 53.26 12.12 -8.73
C PRO A 19 53.05 11.02 -7.64
N VAL A 20 53.49 9.82 -8.01
CA VAL A 20 53.40 8.48 -7.40
C VAL A 20 54.49 8.19 -6.34
N SER A 21 54.20 7.31 -5.36
CA SER A 21 55.12 6.29 -4.76
C SER A 21 54.41 5.56 -3.59
N LYS A 22 54.45 4.24 -3.33
CA LYS A 22 55.27 3.08 -3.74
C LYS A 22 54.52 1.76 -3.44
N LYS A 23 54.96 0.71 -4.14
CA LYS A 23 54.49 -0.69 -4.30
C LYS A 23 55.11 -1.67 -3.29
N ILE A 24 54.37 -2.65 -2.73
CA ILE A 24 54.86 -4.00 -2.29
C ILE A 24 53.65 -4.99 -2.25
N ARG A 25 53.53 -5.96 -3.19
CA ARG A 25 53.89 -7.42 -3.18
C ARG A 25 52.94 -8.35 -2.38
N CYS A 26 52.43 -9.38 -3.07
CA CYS A 26 51.60 -10.48 -2.56
C CYS A 26 52.35 -11.38 -1.56
N SER A 27 51.65 -11.82 -0.49
CA SER A 27 51.85 -13.10 0.21
C SER A 27 50.59 -13.52 0.98
N SER A 28 50.27 -14.80 0.88
CA SER A 28 49.21 -15.55 1.55
C SER A 28 49.41 -15.63 3.07
N SER A 29 48.35 -15.50 3.87
CA SER A 29 48.10 -16.30 5.08
C SER A 29 46.76 -15.89 5.70
N SER A 30 45.80 -16.82 5.76
CA SER A 30 44.65 -16.72 6.66
C SER A 30 45.15 -16.69 8.12
N PRO A 31 44.38 -16.09 9.04
CA PRO A 31 43.73 -16.96 10.00
C PRO A 31 42.26 -16.61 10.28
N VAL A 32 41.59 -17.68 10.67
CA VAL A 32 40.21 -17.84 11.13
C VAL A 32 40.01 -17.13 12.48
N ARG A 33 38.75 -16.70 12.74
CA ARG A 33 38.11 -16.32 14.03
C ARG A 33 38.33 -14.85 14.46
N PHE A 34 37.34 -14.07 14.90
CA PHE A 34 36.13 -14.39 15.68
C PHE A 34 34.95 -13.46 15.34
N SER A 35 33.76 -14.05 15.20
CA SER A 35 32.47 -13.36 15.30
C SER A 35 32.21 -12.91 16.75
N PRO A 36 31.44 -11.82 16.99
CA PRO A 36 30.96 -11.50 18.34
C PRO A 36 29.96 -12.58 18.82
N PRO A 37 29.93 -12.92 20.12
CA PRO A 37 29.04 -13.95 20.62
C PRO A 37 27.59 -13.47 20.67
N ARG A 38 26.72 -14.36 20.20
CA ARG A 38 25.27 -14.35 20.40
C ARG A 38 24.98 -14.64 21.89
N PRO A 39 24.15 -13.85 22.60
CA PRO A 39 23.64 -14.28 23.90
C PRO A 39 22.58 -15.37 23.69
N ILE A 40 22.84 -16.53 24.26
CA ILE A 40 21.84 -17.58 24.49
C ILE A 40 20.89 -17.10 25.58
N ALA A 41 19.62 -17.43 25.39
CA ALA A 41 18.47 -17.08 26.20
C ALA A 41 18.68 -17.31 27.71
N THR A 42 18.53 -16.23 28.48
CA THR A 42 17.92 -16.21 29.83
C THR A 42 17.50 -14.77 30.15
N SER A 43 16.40 -14.30 29.55
CA SER A 43 15.55 -13.22 30.06
C SER A 43 14.44 -12.93 29.06
N SER A 44 13.43 -13.81 29.01
CA SER A 44 12.19 -13.58 28.26
C SER A 44 11.36 -12.40 28.79
N SER A 45 11.73 -11.79 29.91
CA SER A 45 11.00 -10.67 30.51
C SER A 45 11.43 -9.26 30.04
N SER A 46 12.68 -9.05 29.61
CA SER A 46 13.18 -7.69 29.27
C SER A 46 12.96 -7.28 27.80
N ALA A 47 12.92 -8.24 26.89
CA ALA A 47 12.56 -8.01 25.49
C ALA A 47 11.04 -7.84 25.32
N GLN A 48 10.24 -8.55 26.11
CA GLN A 48 8.78 -8.37 26.15
C GLN A 48 8.38 -7.01 26.72
N SER A 49 9.02 -6.54 27.79
CA SER A 49 8.70 -5.24 28.38
C SER A 49 8.97 -4.06 27.44
N SER A 50 10.06 -4.14 26.67
CA SER A 50 10.43 -3.11 25.68
C SER A 50 9.41 -3.06 24.53
N SER A 51 9.04 -4.21 23.96
CA SER A 51 8.02 -4.30 22.91
C SER A 51 6.65 -3.83 23.41
N ARG A 52 6.25 -4.26 24.61
CA ARG A 52 4.96 -3.91 25.20
C ARG A 52 4.85 -2.44 25.56
N SER A 53 5.94 -1.80 25.97
CA SER A 53 5.97 -0.34 26.20
C SER A 53 5.70 0.45 24.91
N SER A 54 6.28 0.04 23.77
CA SER A 54 6.04 0.69 22.48
C SER A 54 4.62 0.50 21.95
N VAL A 55 4.00 -0.64 22.24
CA VAL A 55 2.60 -0.93 21.88
C VAL A 55 1.64 -0.11 22.74
N LEU A 56 1.93 0.04 24.04
CA LEU A 56 1.15 0.91 24.94
C LEU A 56 1.27 2.38 24.57
N ASP A 57 2.47 2.85 24.20
CA ASP A 57 2.67 4.22 23.71
C ASP A 57 1.87 4.50 22.43
N HIS A 58 1.77 3.50 21.54
CA HIS A 58 0.95 3.60 20.35
C HIS A 58 -0.56 3.65 20.68
N LEU A 59 -1.03 2.85 21.62
CA LEU A 59 -2.42 2.88 22.09
C LEU A 59 -2.77 4.21 22.78
N ARG A 60 -1.86 4.79 23.56
CA ARG A 60 -2.04 6.14 24.15
C ARG A 60 -2.19 7.22 23.09
N ALA A 61 -1.44 7.12 21.99
CA ALA A 61 -1.55 8.06 20.88
C ALA A 61 -2.89 7.96 20.14
N LEU A 62 -3.44 6.74 20.01
CA LEU A 62 -4.74 6.51 19.37
C LEU A 62 -5.93 6.84 20.27
N PHE A 63 -5.75 6.75 21.59
CA PHE A 63 -6.81 6.98 22.58
C PHE A 63 -6.33 7.89 23.73
N PRO A 64 -6.12 9.19 23.46
CA PRO A 64 -5.61 10.14 24.46
C PRO A 64 -6.57 10.38 25.64
N ASP A 65 -7.87 10.13 25.45
CA ASP A 65 -8.91 10.37 26.46
C ASP A 65 -9.17 9.16 27.39
N MET A 66 -8.41 8.07 27.23
CA MET A 66 -8.67 6.80 27.91
C MET A 66 -7.62 6.48 28.98
N ASP A 67 -8.06 5.90 30.11
CA ASP A 67 -7.17 5.59 31.22
C ASP A 67 -6.13 4.52 30.84
N ASN A 68 -4.89 4.74 31.28
CA ASN A 68 -3.74 3.89 31.02
C ASN A 68 -3.95 2.46 31.54
N GLN A 69 -4.67 2.29 32.65
CA GLN A 69 -4.99 0.97 33.20
C GLN A 69 -5.96 0.18 32.31
N LEU A 70 -6.86 0.87 31.59
CA LEU A 70 -7.78 0.23 30.64
C LEU A 70 -7.05 -0.18 29.36
N LEU A 71 -6.11 0.64 28.90
CA LEU A 71 -5.24 0.31 27.76
C LEU A 71 -4.39 -0.94 28.04
N GLU A 72 -3.79 -1.01 29.24
CA GLU A 72 -2.98 -2.15 29.65
C GLU A 72 -3.82 -3.42 29.82
N ARG A 73 -4.99 -3.32 30.46
CA ARG A 73 -5.91 -4.47 30.58
C ARG A 73 -6.39 -4.99 29.23
N ALA A 74 -6.77 -4.10 28.31
CA ALA A 74 -7.23 -4.51 26.99
C ALA A 74 -6.12 -5.20 26.19
N LEU A 75 -4.87 -4.74 26.33
CA LEU A 75 -3.72 -5.37 25.71
C LEU A 75 -3.41 -6.75 26.32
N GLU A 76 -3.58 -6.92 27.63
CA GLU A 76 -3.47 -8.23 28.31
C GLU A 76 -4.56 -9.21 27.87
N GLU A 77 -5.81 -8.77 27.83
CA GLU A 77 -6.95 -9.57 27.40
C GLU A 77 -6.84 -10.00 25.92
N CYS A 78 -6.17 -9.18 25.10
CA CYS A 78 -5.92 -9.45 23.69
C CYS A 78 -4.59 -10.19 23.43
N GLY A 79 -3.86 -10.61 24.48
CA GLY A 79 -2.63 -11.39 24.32
C GLY A 79 -1.48 -10.63 23.64
N ASP A 80 -1.30 -9.35 23.99
CA ASP A 80 -0.32 -8.43 23.39
C ASP A 80 -0.52 -8.18 21.87
N ASP A 81 -1.68 -8.54 21.31
CA ASP A 81 -2.06 -8.22 19.93
C ASP A 81 -2.66 -6.81 19.83
N LEU A 82 -1.93 -5.92 19.14
CA LEU A 82 -2.30 -4.52 18.97
C LEU A 82 -3.63 -4.36 18.22
N ASP A 83 -3.86 -5.14 17.16
CA ASP A 83 -5.05 -4.98 16.32
C ASP A 83 -6.33 -5.40 17.06
N SER A 84 -6.25 -6.47 17.85
CA SER A 84 -7.34 -6.92 18.71
C SER A 84 -7.60 -5.94 19.86
N ALA A 85 -6.54 -5.37 20.46
CA ALA A 85 -6.67 -4.35 21.50
C ALA A 85 -7.33 -3.07 20.97
N ILE A 86 -6.94 -2.58 19.78
CA ILE A 86 -7.57 -1.41 19.14
C ILE A 86 -9.06 -1.66 18.89
N LYS A 87 -9.45 -2.85 18.41
CA LYS A 87 -10.86 -3.22 18.19
C LYS A 87 -11.67 -3.25 19.48
N SER A 88 -11.15 -3.88 20.52
CA SER A 88 -11.81 -3.93 21.84
C SER A 88 -12.00 -2.53 22.44
N LEU A 89 -10.97 -1.69 22.36
CA LEU A 89 -10.99 -0.33 22.89
C LEU A 89 -11.90 0.61 22.08
N THR A 90 -11.97 0.45 20.76
CA THR A 90 -12.94 1.16 19.92
C THR A 90 -14.37 0.72 20.21
N GLU A 91 -14.62 -0.58 20.42
CA GLU A 91 -15.92 -1.10 20.82
C GLU A 91 -16.35 -0.57 22.20
N LEU A 92 -15.43 -0.51 23.17
CA LEU A 92 -15.68 0.08 24.49
C LEU A 92 -16.05 1.56 24.42
N ARG A 93 -15.38 2.33 23.54
CA ARG A 93 -15.72 3.74 23.30
C ARG A 93 -17.09 3.92 22.63
N LEU A 94 -17.46 3.01 21.73
CA LEU A 94 -18.74 3.02 21.03
C LEU A 94 -19.87 2.37 21.88
N GLY A 95 -19.50 1.64 22.94
CA GLY A 95 -20.34 0.76 23.73
C GLY A 95 -21.29 1.36 24.78
N PRO A 96 -21.28 2.63 25.20
CA PRO A 96 -22.31 3.11 26.12
C PRO A 96 -23.65 3.39 25.40
N ALA A 97 -23.67 3.40 24.06
CA ALA A 97 -24.89 3.63 23.28
C ALA A 97 -25.69 2.34 22.98
N ASN A 98 -25.13 1.14 23.20
CA ASN A 98 -25.73 -0.10 22.67
C ASN A 98 -25.90 -1.26 23.69
N ARG A 99 -25.74 -1.02 25.00
CA ARG A 99 -26.00 -2.04 26.04
C ARG A 99 -27.36 -1.92 26.74
N ASN A 100 -28.24 -1.04 26.27
CA ASN A 100 -29.59 -0.88 26.83
C ASN A 100 -30.70 -1.30 25.85
N LEU A 101 -30.65 -2.53 25.33
CA LEU A 101 -31.85 -3.22 24.82
C LEU A 101 -31.58 -4.73 24.73
N GLY A 102 -32.18 -5.47 25.65
CA GLY A 102 -32.69 -6.83 25.42
C GLY A 102 -31.65 -7.94 25.23
N SER A 103 -31.17 -8.49 26.34
CA SER A 103 -30.89 -9.93 26.39
C SER A 103 -32.22 -10.67 26.29
N ASP A 104 -32.54 -11.27 25.15
CA ASP A 104 -33.38 -12.46 25.12
C ASP A 104 -32.95 -13.41 24.00
N ALA A 105 -33.02 -14.69 24.33
CA ALA A 105 -32.57 -15.82 23.53
C ALA A 105 -33.52 -16.03 22.33
N GLY A 106 -32.96 -16.38 21.15
CA GLY A 106 -33.81 -16.61 19.97
C GLY A 106 -33.06 -17.16 18.77
N ARG A 107 -32.73 -18.44 18.84
CA ARG A 107 -32.20 -19.32 17.79
C ARG A 107 -33.11 -19.38 16.54
N SER A 108 -32.58 -19.11 15.34
CA SER A 108 -32.90 -19.88 14.11
C SER A 108 -32.10 -19.42 12.89
N ASP A 109 -31.73 -20.43 12.10
CA ASP A 109 -30.92 -20.49 10.89
C ASP A 109 -31.78 -20.36 9.61
N VAL A 110 -31.08 -20.20 8.46
CA VAL A 110 -31.46 -20.51 7.06
C VAL A 110 -31.94 -19.37 6.13
N ALA A 111 -31.06 -19.03 5.16
CA ALA A 111 -31.20 -18.81 3.70
C ALA A 111 -32.40 -17.98 3.15
N LEU A 112 -32.32 -17.16 2.09
CA LEU A 112 -31.77 -17.37 0.74
C LEU A 112 -31.87 -16.07 -0.10
N GLU A 113 -30.86 -15.79 -0.94
CA GLU A 113 -30.82 -15.19 -2.30
C GLU A 113 -31.65 -13.97 -2.80
N SER A 114 -30.90 -13.09 -3.52
CA SER A 114 -31.25 -12.33 -4.75
C SER A 114 -32.32 -11.22 -4.60
N ASN A 115 -32.32 -10.09 -5.32
CA ASN A 115 -31.85 -9.80 -6.66
C ASN A 115 -31.78 -8.25 -6.85
N VAL A 116 -31.04 -7.83 -7.87
CA VAL A 116 -30.86 -6.46 -8.35
C VAL A 116 -32.16 -5.87 -8.91
N GLN A 117 -32.49 -4.61 -8.60
CA GLN A 117 -33.42 -3.81 -9.43
C GLN A 117 -33.04 -2.32 -9.40
N LEU A 118 -32.29 -1.91 -10.43
CA LEU A 118 -32.08 -0.52 -10.81
C LEU A 118 -33.39 0.07 -11.32
N GLN A 119 -33.78 1.23 -10.79
CA GLN A 119 -34.90 2.03 -11.26
C GLN A 119 -34.43 2.97 -12.38
N THR A 120 -35.06 2.87 -13.55
CA THR A 120 -35.02 3.91 -14.59
C THR A 120 -36.35 3.90 -15.34
N GLN A 121 -37.21 4.90 -15.07
CA GLN A 121 -38.29 5.35 -15.95
C GLN A 121 -38.71 6.73 -15.41
N GLY A 122 -38.82 7.81 -16.17
CA GLY A 122 -39.16 7.93 -17.58
C GLY A 122 -40.40 8.83 -17.67
N ILE A 123 -40.14 10.11 -17.98
CA ILE A 123 -41.04 11.24 -18.26
C ILE A 123 -42.37 10.87 -18.94
N MET A 124 -43.51 11.38 -18.45
CA MET A 124 -44.51 12.16 -19.23
C MET A 124 -45.72 12.61 -18.38
N THR A 125 -46.37 13.69 -18.85
CA THR A 125 -47.69 14.25 -18.46
C THR A 125 -47.66 15.19 -17.24
N THR A 126 -48.25 16.39 -17.18
CA THR A 126 -49.20 17.15 -18.01
C THR A 126 -48.99 18.66 -17.75
N ASN A 127 -49.14 19.49 -18.78
CA ASN A 127 -49.33 20.94 -18.61
C ASN A 127 -50.83 21.21 -18.43
N GLY A 128 -51.19 21.87 -17.32
CA GLY A 128 -52.53 22.35 -17.01
C GLY A 128 -52.42 23.60 -16.15
N GLU A 129 -52.51 24.74 -16.82
CA GLU A 129 -52.52 26.11 -16.31
C GLU A 129 -53.65 26.35 -15.29
N VAL A 130 -53.29 26.80 -14.08
CA VAL A 130 -54.13 27.71 -13.27
C VAL A 130 -53.21 28.69 -12.55
N SER A 131 -53.38 29.96 -12.93
CA SER A 131 -52.88 31.16 -12.29
C SER A 131 -53.13 31.16 -10.78
N SER A 132 -52.08 31.37 -9.98
CA SER A 132 -52.23 31.81 -8.60
C SER A 132 -51.36 33.03 -8.38
N ALA A 133 -52.04 34.08 -7.94
CA ALA A 133 -51.64 35.47 -7.88
C ALA A 133 -50.21 35.73 -7.37
N GLU A 134 -49.55 36.66 -8.05
CA GLU A 134 -48.43 37.42 -7.53
C GLU A 134 -48.81 38.03 -6.18
N ASP A 135 -48.12 37.62 -5.12
CA ASP A 135 -48.07 38.33 -3.85
C ASP A 135 -46.91 39.35 -3.93
N PRO A 136 -47.17 40.66 -3.99
CA PRO A 136 -46.14 41.68 -4.11
C PRO A 136 -45.64 42.05 -2.71
N SER A 137 -45.10 41.11 -1.95
CA SER A 137 -44.54 41.44 -0.63
C SER A 137 -43.44 40.52 -0.10
N ALA A 138 -42.79 39.72 -0.97
CA ALA A 138 -41.56 39.03 -0.59
C ALA A 138 -40.36 40.00 -0.69
N PRO A 139 -39.76 40.48 0.42
CA PRO A 139 -38.49 41.17 0.32
C PRO A 139 -37.49 40.16 -0.24
N LYS A 140 -36.90 40.53 -1.39
CA LYS A 140 -35.77 39.82 -1.98
C LYS A 140 -34.70 39.73 -0.89
N ASN A 141 -34.49 38.53 -0.34
CA ASN A 141 -33.39 38.23 0.58
C ASN A 141 -32.07 38.29 -0.21
N LEU A 142 -31.69 39.50 -0.62
CA LEU A 142 -30.35 39.75 -1.11
C LEU A 142 -29.39 39.60 0.08
N PRO A 143 -28.18 39.08 -0.16
CA PRO A 143 -27.12 39.11 0.84
C PRO A 143 -26.78 40.58 1.13
N MET A 144 -27.44 41.13 2.14
CA MET A 144 -27.30 42.50 2.62
C MET A 144 -26.23 42.49 3.72
N ASP A 145 -25.27 43.39 3.64
CA ASP A 145 -24.16 43.46 4.58
C ASP A 145 -24.63 44.02 5.95
N GLY A 146 -23.85 43.80 7.00
CA GLY A 146 -24.19 44.26 8.35
C GLY A 146 -24.39 45.78 8.42
N VAL A 147 -23.62 46.54 7.64
CA VAL A 147 -23.74 48.00 7.56
C VAL A 147 -25.06 48.42 6.92
N ASP A 148 -25.46 47.74 5.86
CA ASP A 148 -26.72 47.99 5.15
C ASP A 148 -27.93 47.69 6.04
N TRP A 149 -27.86 46.62 6.83
CA TRP A 149 -28.89 46.29 7.83
C TRP A 149 -29.03 47.36 8.91
N VAL A 150 -27.92 47.92 9.40
CA VAL A 150 -27.94 49.01 10.37
C VAL A 150 -28.58 50.26 9.77
N GLU A 151 -28.23 50.61 8.54
CA GLU A 151 -28.80 51.78 7.87
C GLU A 151 -30.31 51.61 7.61
N LEU A 152 -30.73 50.43 7.14
CA LEU A 152 -32.14 50.09 6.94
C LEU A 152 -32.93 50.16 8.25
N PHE A 153 -32.37 49.62 9.34
CA PHE A 153 -33.00 49.61 10.65
C PHE A 153 -33.17 51.03 11.22
N VAL A 154 -32.12 51.86 11.16
CA VAL A 154 -32.17 53.27 11.60
C VAL A 154 -33.17 54.06 10.76
N ARG A 155 -33.18 53.87 9.44
CA ARG A 155 -34.13 54.53 8.53
C ARG A 155 -35.58 54.18 8.84
N GLU A 156 -35.87 52.90 9.08
CA GLU A 156 -37.22 52.43 9.47
C GLU A 156 -37.67 53.06 10.78
N MET A 157 -36.80 53.11 11.80
CA MET A 157 -37.14 53.75 13.08
C MET A 157 -37.34 55.27 12.96
N MET A 158 -36.53 55.96 12.16
CA MET A 158 -36.67 57.39 11.91
C MET A 158 -37.96 57.76 11.19
N SER A 159 -38.58 56.81 10.48
CA SER A 159 -39.86 56.98 9.79
C SER A 159 -41.09 56.69 10.65
N ALA A 160 -40.90 56.22 11.89
CA ALA A 160 -42.00 55.82 12.76
C ALA A 160 -42.81 57.02 13.24
N SER A 161 -44.14 56.87 13.24
CA SER A 161 -45.05 57.97 13.65
C SER A 161 -45.23 58.08 15.17
N ASN A 162 -44.98 57.00 15.90
CA ASN A 162 -45.03 56.93 17.36
C ASN A 162 -44.20 55.74 17.87
N MET A 163 -44.06 55.61 19.19
CA MET A 163 -43.24 54.58 19.81
C MET A 163 -43.73 53.16 19.54
N ASP A 164 -45.04 52.93 19.43
CA ASP A 164 -45.58 51.60 19.16
C ASP A 164 -45.36 51.18 17.70
N ASP A 165 -45.46 52.12 16.76
CA ASP A 165 -45.08 51.91 15.36
C ASP A 165 -43.58 51.62 15.23
N ALA A 166 -42.72 52.34 15.96
CA ALA A 166 -41.28 52.06 16.00
C ALA A 166 -40.97 50.64 16.51
N ARG A 167 -41.66 50.18 17.56
CA ARG A 167 -41.52 48.80 18.07
C ARG A 167 -41.98 47.76 17.06
N ALA A 168 -43.12 47.99 16.40
CA ALA A 168 -43.64 47.08 15.39
C ALA A 168 -42.68 46.99 14.18
N ARG A 169 -42.13 48.12 13.73
CA ARG A 169 -41.11 48.17 12.67
C ARG A 169 -39.82 47.46 13.07
N ALA A 170 -39.31 47.73 14.28
CA ALA A 170 -38.12 47.07 14.80
C ALA A 170 -38.31 45.55 14.88
N SER A 171 -39.45 45.07 15.38
CA SER A 171 -39.77 43.65 15.45
C SER A 171 -39.76 43.00 14.06
N ARG A 172 -40.40 43.63 13.05
CA ARG A 172 -40.39 43.11 11.68
C ARG A 172 -38.99 43.10 11.08
N ALA A 173 -38.22 44.17 11.24
CA ALA A 173 -36.88 44.27 10.69
C ALA A 173 -35.94 43.21 11.29
N LEU A 174 -36.03 42.96 12.60
CA LEU A 174 -35.26 41.91 13.28
C LEU A 174 -35.70 40.50 12.85
N GLU A 175 -36.99 40.26 12.63
CA GLU A 175 -37.47 38.96 12.12
C GLU A 175 -36.94 38.67 10.71
N VAL A 176 -36.90 39.68 9.82
CA VAL A 176 -36.32 39.51 8.48
C VAL A 176 -34.81 39.31 8.58
N LEU A 177 -34.11 40.03 9.48
CA LEU A 177 -32.70 39.82 9.74
C LEU A 177 -32.42 38.39 10.22
N GLU A 178 -33.18 37.87 11.18
CA GLU A 178 -33.05 36.50 11.68
C GLU A 178 -33.23 35.47 10.55
N LYS A 179 -34.30 35.61 9.75
CA LYS A 179 -34.52 34.74 8.59
C LYS A 179 -33.37 34.81 7.59
N SER A 180 -32.82 36.00 7.35
CA SER A 180 -31.66 36.18 6.45
C SER A 180 -30.39 35.52 6.99
N ILE A 181 -30.14 35.60 8.31
CA ILE A 181 -29.00 34.97 8.96
C ILE A 181 -29.12 33.45 8.89
N ILE A 182 -30.29 32.89 9.22
CA ILE A 182 -30.53 31.44 9.16
C ILE A 182 -30.37 30.93 7.72
N ALA A 183 -30.95 31.63 6.75
CA ALA A 183 -30.84 31.24 5.34
C ALA A 183 -29.38 31.27 4.85
N ARG A 184 -28.63 32.32 5.19
CA ARG A 184 -27.20 32.44 4.82
C ARG A 184 -26.36 31.37 5.50
N ALA A 185 -26.51 31.17 6.81
CA ALA A 185 -25.77 30.13 7.54
C ALA A 185 -26.08 28.72 6.99
N GLY A 186 -27.33 28.45 6.64
CA GLY A 186 -27.73 27.19 5.99
C GLY A 186 -27.11 27.02 4.61
N ALA A 187 -27.07 28.08 3.79
CA ALA A 187 -26.45 28.05 2.48
C ALA A 187 -24.93 27.86 2.55
N GLU A 188 -24.26 28.57 3.47
CA GLU A 188 -22.82 28.43 3.72
C GLU A 188 -22.47 27.02 4.20
N ALA A 189 -23.23 26.44 5.12
CA ALA A 189 -23.03 25.07 5.59
C ALA A 189 -23.27 24.03 4.48
N ALA A 190 -24.28 24.24 3.63
CA ALA A 190 -24.52 23.36 2.48
C ALA A 190 -23.39 23.46 1.44
N GLN A 191 -22.87 24.67 1.20
CA GLN A 191 -21.76 24.91 0.29
C GLN A 191 -20.46 24.29 0.82
N SER A 192 -20.12 24.49 2.09
CA SER A 192 -18.92 23.92 2.70
C SER A 192 -18.97 22.39 2.67
N PHE A 193 -20.11 21.81 3.06
CA PHE A 193 -20.32 20.37 2.99
C PHE A 193 -20.19 19.83 1.56
N HIS A 194 -20.76 20.53 0.57
CA HIS A 194 -20.65 20.13 -0.83
C HIS A 194 -19.18 20.18 -1.30
N GLN A 195 -18.44 21.22 -0.94
CA GLN A 195 -17.04 21.37 -1.30
C GLN A 195 -16.16 20.28 -0.67
N GLU A 196 -16.35 19.98 0.62
CA GLU A 196 -15.66 18.89 1.31
C GLU A 196 -15.99 17.53 0.68
N ASN A 197 -17.26 17.29 0.34
CA ASN A 197 -17.68 16.05 -0.31
C ASN A 197 -17.02 15.87 -1.70
N MET A 198 -16.87 16.95 -2.46
CA MET A 198 -16.15 16.93 -3.74
C MET A 198 -14.67 16.64 -3.55
N MET A 199 -14.01 17.30 -2.60
CA MET A 199 -12.61 17.05 -2.29
C MET A 199 -12.36 15.60 -1.84
N LEU A 200 -13.23 15.06 -0.97
CA LEU A 200 -13.12 13.68 -0.50
C LEU A 200 -13.31 12.67 -1.64
N LYS A 201 -14.24 12.93 -2.57
CA LYS A 201 -14.44 12.09 -3.75
C LYS A 201 -13.22 12.10 -4.67
N GLU A 202 -12.61 13.27 -4.89
CA GLU A 202 -11.39 13.39 -5.70
C GLU A 202 -10.22 12.62 -5.06
N GLN A 203 -10.01 12.79 -3.75
CA GLN A 203 -8.98 12.01 -3.03
C GLN A 203 -9.24 10.50 -3.08
N MET A 204 -10.50 10.08 -2.93
CA MET A 204 -10.88 8.68 -3.05
C MET A 204 -10.57 8.12 -4.45
N GLU A 205 -10.86 8.89 -5.50
CA GLU A 205 -10.56 8.49 -6.87
C GLU A 205 -9.05 8.33 -7.12
N VAL A 206 -8.23 9.28 -6.62
CA VAL A 206 -6.77 9.19 -6.69
C VAL A 206 -6.27 7.92 -5.98
N LEU A 207 -6.75 7.65 -4.77
CA LEU A 207 -6.36 6.44 -4.03
C LEU A 207 -6.74 5.15 -4.77
N ILE A 208 -7.89 5.12 -5.45
CA ILE A 208 -8.31 3.97 -6.27
C ILE A 208 -7.36 3.77 -7.46
N GLN A 209 -6.96 4.85 -8.12
CA GLN A 209 -6.00 4.81 -9.23
C GLN A 209 -4.63 4.31 -8.76
N GLU A 210 -4.11 4.84 -7.65
CA GLU A 210 -2.85 4.40 -7.04
C GLU A 210 -2.92 2.92 -6.63
N ASN A 211 -4.01 2.49 -6.01
CA ASN A 211 -4.22 1.08 -5.65
C ASN A 211 -4.18 0.16 -6.87
N THR A 212 -4.73 0.62 -8.00
CA THR A 212 -4.69 -0.12 -9.27
C THR A 212 -3.27 -0.23 -9.81
N ILE A 213 -2.48 0.85 -9.75
CA ILE A 213 -1.06 0.85 -10.15
C ILE A 213 -0.26 -0.10 -9.27
N LEU A 214 -0.45 -0.04 -7.95
CA LEU A 214 0.21 -0.91 -6.98
C LEU A 214 -0.13 -2.38 -7.22
N LYS A 215 -1.42 -2.71 -7.46
CA LYS A 215 -1.83 -4.08 -7.82
C LYS A 215 -1.13 -4.58 -9.07
N ARG A 216 -1.03 -3.75 -10.13
CA ARG A 216 -0.29 -4.09 -11.35
C ARG A 216 1.20 -4.32 -11.07
N ALA A 217 1.83 -3.45 -10.29
CA ALA A 217 3.23 -3.57 -9.92
C ALA A 217 3.51 -4.87 -9.13
N VAL A 218 2.64 -5.22 -8.18
CA VAL A 218 2.76 -6.47 -7.40
C VAL A 218 2.60 -7.70 -8.29
N SER A 219 1.65 -7.69 -9.24
CA SER A 219 1.49 -8.79 -10.20
C SER A 219 2.74 -9.00 -11.06
N ILE A 220 3.32 -7.92 -11.60
CA ILE A 220 4.57 -7.97 -12.36
C ILE A 220 5.73 -8.48 -11.50
N GLN A 221 5.80 -8.03 -10.24
CA GLN A 221 6.85 -8.48 -9.33
C GLN A 221 6.74 -9.98 -9.03
N ARG A 222 5.52 -10.50 -8.84
CA ARG A 222 5.28 -11.93 -8.63
C ARG A 222 5.63 -12.77 -9.86
N GLU A 223 5.29 -12.30 -11.06
CA GLU A 223 5.65 -12.95 -12.32
C GLU A 223 7.17 -13.04 -12.48
N ARG A 224 7.88 -11.93 -12.27
CA ARG A 224 9.35 -11.92 -12.31
C ARG A 224 9.97 -12.84 -11.27
N GLN A 225 9.44 -12.84 -10.06
CA GLN A 225 9.92 -13.72 -8.99
C GLN A 225 9.78 -15.19 -9.40
N LYS A 226 8.63 -15.56 -9.98
CA LYS A 226 8.41 -16.90 -10.51
C LYS A 226 9.39 -17.25 -11.63
N GLU A 227 9.62 -16.36 -12.59
CA GLU A 227 10.62 -16.59 -13.65
C GLU A 227 12.03 -16.83 -13.08
N TYR A 228 12.42 -16.12 -12.02
CA TYR A 228 13.70 -16.35 -11.36
C TYR A 228 13.77 -17.70 -10.66
N GLU A 229 12.69 -18.13 -10.02
CA GLU A 229 12.59 -19.45 -9.40
C GLU A 229 12.67 -20.56 -10.45
N ASP A 230 11.95 -20.44 -11.55
CA ASP A 230 11.96 -21.39 -12.68
C ASP A 230 13.38 -21.47 -13.28
N ARG A 231 14.01 -20.33 -13.59
CA ARG A 231 15.41 -20.30 -14.10
C ARG A 231 16.40 -20.88 -13.10
N SER A 232 16.19 -20.70 -11.79
CA SER A 232 17.04 -21.27 -10.75
C SER A 232 16.94 -22.80 -10.75
N GLN A 233 15.73 -23.36 -10.89
CA GLN A 233 15.53 -24.80 -11.01
C GLN A 233 16.18 -25.37 -12.28
N GLU A 234 15.99 -24.71 -13.43
CA GLU A 234 16.64 -25.11 -14.69
C GLU A 234 18.17 -25.11 -14.56
N LEU A 235 18.73 -24.08 -13.91
CA LEU A 235 20.17 -23.97 -13.68
C LEU A 235 20.68 -25.10 -12.77
N GLN A 236 19.92 -25.46 -11.73
CA GLN A 236 20.26 -26.59 -10.87
C GLN A 236 20.25 -27.91 -11.64
N HIS A 237 19.21 -28.14 -12.46
CA HIS A 237 19.13 -29.32 -13.32
C HIS A 237 20.30 -29.38 -14.30
N LEU A 238 20.65 -28.27 -14.95
CA LEU A 238 21.77 -28.22 -15.88
C LEU A 238 23.11 -28.49 -15.18
N LYS A 239 23.31 -27.98 -13.96
CA LYS A 239 24.49 -28.30 -13.15
C LYS A 239 24.61 -29.80 -12.87
N GLN A 240 23.50 -30.45 -12.53
CA GLN A 240 23.47 -31.91 -12.33
C GLN A 240 23.85 -32.64 -13.62
N LEU A 241 23.25 -32.28 -14.76
CA LEU A 241 23.55 -32.91 -16.05
C LEU A 241 25.02 -32.72 -16.45
N VAL A 242 25.58 -31.52 -16.25
CA VAL A 242 27.01 -31.26 -16.49
C VAL A 242 27.89 -32.13 -15.59
N SER A 243 27.56 -32.28 -14.32
CA SER A 243 28.31 -33.15 -13.40
C SER A 243 28.27 -34.62 -13.83
N GLN A 244 27.12 -35.08 -14.31
CA GLN A 244 26.95 -36.44 -14.85
C GLN A 244 27.82 -36.66 -16.10
N TYR A 245 27.82 -35.72 -17.05
CA TYR A 245 28.67 -35.83 -18.23
C TYR A 245 30.16 -35.79 -17.89
N GLN A 246 30.57 -34.96 -16.92
CA GLN A 246 31.96 -34.95 -16.45
C GLN A 246 32.38 -36.30 -15.86
N GLU A 247 31.51 -36.98 -15.13
CA GLU A 247 31.80 -38.31 -14.58
C GLU A 247 31.85 -39.40 -15.66
N GLN A 248 30.94 -39.35 -16.65
CA GLN A 248 31.00 -40.24 -17.81
C GLN A 248 32.30 -40.08 -18.58
N LEU A 249 32.74 -38.84 -18.79
CA LEU A 249 33.97 -38.53 -19.51
C LEU A 249 35.20 -39.07 -18.75
N ARG A 250 35.27 -38.86 -17.43
CA ARG A 250 36.30 -39.47 -16.57
C ARG A 250 36.31 -41.00 -16.63
N THR A 251 35.14 -41.63 -16.66
CA THR A 251 35.02 -43.09 -16.76
C THR A 251 35.54 -43.60 -18.10
N LEU A 252 35.19 -42.93 -19.20
CA LEU A 252 35.67 -43.27 -20.54
C LEU A 252 37.18 -43.06 -20.66
N GLU A 253 37.74 -42.00 -20.09
CA GLU A 253 39.19 -41.75 -20.05
C GLU A 253 39.93 -42.89 -19.34
N VAL A 254 39.45 -43.31 -18.16
CA VAL A 254 40.04 -44.43 -17.42
C VAL A 254 39.94 -45.74 -18.20
N ASN A 255 38.79 -46.02 -18.81
CA ASN A 255 38.61 -47.22 -19.64
C ASN A 255 39.55 -47.22 -20.84
N ASN A 256 39.67 -46.10 -21.55
CA ASN A 256 40.56 -45.98 -22.70
C ASN A 256 42.03 -46.17 -22.31
N TYR A 257 42.44 -45.61 -21.16
CA TYR A 257 43.76 -45.84 -20.61
C TYR A 257 44.00 -47.32 -20.29
N ALA A 258 43.06 -47.98 -19.61
CA ALA A 258 43.16 -49.41 -19.29
C ALA A 258 43.28 -50.28 -20.56
N LEU A 259 42.43 -50.02 -21.56
CA LEU A 259 42.48 -50.67 -22.87
C LEU A 259 43.84 -50.48 -23.55
N THR A 260 44.36 -49.25 -23.57
CA THR A 260 45.67 -48.93 -24.15
C THR A 260 46.80 -49.67 -23.44
N MET A 261 46.76 -49.75 -22.11
CA MET A 261 47.72 -50.51 -21.30
C MET A 261 47.66 -52.00 -21.60
N HIS A 262 46.46 -52.60 -21.66
CA HIS A 262 46.28 -54.01 -22.00
C HIS A 262 46.75 -54.33 -23.43
N LEU A 263 46.48 -53.46 -24.41
CA LEU A 263 46.97 -53.62 -25.78
C LEU A 263 48.49 -53.62 -25.84
N ARG A 264 49.14 -52.68 -25.14
CA ARG A 264 50.61 -52.63 -25.06
C ARG A 264 51.18 -53.88 -24.40
N GLN A 265 50.55 -54.36 -23.33
CA GLN A 265 50.96 -55.60 -22.67
C GLN A 265 50.81 -56.81 -23.60
N ALA A 266 49.70 -56.92 -24.33
CA ALA A 266 49.49 -57.99 -25.30
C ALA A 266 50.57 -57.99 -26.40
N GLN A 267 50.90 -56.83 -26.96
CA GLN A 267 51.97 -56.66 -27.97
C GLN A 267 53.37 -57.01 -27.43
N GLN A 268 53.63 -56.75 -26.15
CA GLN A 268 54.91 -57.09 -25.53
C GLN A 268 54.99 -58.56 -25.11
N SER A 269 53.85 -59.16 -24.74
CA SER A 269 53.74 -60.58 -24.38
C SER A 269 53.60 -61.52 -25.58
N SER A 270 53.34 -60.99 -26.79
CA SER A 270 53.41 -61.75 -28.03
C SER A 270 54.86 -62.03 -28.41
N SER A 271 55.46 -63.02 -27.74
CA SER A 271 56.70 -63.66 -28.17
C SER A 271 56.43 -64.60 -29.34
N ILE A 272 55.92 -64.07 -30.47
CA ILE A 272 55.98 -64.79 -31.74
C ILE A 272 57.13 -64.17 -32.53
N PRO A 273 58.30 -64.84 -32.60
CA PRO A 273 59.36 -64.48 -33.53
C PRO A 273 58.78 -64.44 -34.96
N GLY A 274 58.99 -63.35 -35.66
CA GLY A 274 58.34 -63.01 -36.92
C GLY A 274 58.23 -64.15 -37.95
N ARG A 275 57.01 -64.67 -38.11
CA ARG A 275 56.56 -65.32 -39.34
C ARG A 275 55.10 -64.97 -39.58
N PHE A 276 54.86 -63.78 -40.12
CA PHE A 276 53.77 -63.64 -41.07
C PHE A 276 54.33 -64.07 -42.43
N HIS A 277 53.71 -65.08 -43.04
CA HIS A 277 54.02 -65.49 -44.40
C HIS A 277 53.51 -64.40 -45.35
N PRO A 278 54.37 -63.73 -46.14
CA PRO A 278 53.88 -63.06 -47.33
C PRO A 278 53.53 -64.16 -48.34
N ASP A 279 52.43 -63.95 -49.05
CA ASP A 279 51.91 -64.79 -50.12
C ASP A 279 51.23 -66.11 -49.66
N VAL A 280 49.93 -66.01 -49.44
CA VAL A 280 48.99 -67.05 -49.88
C VAL A 280 47.89 -66.34 -50.66
N PHE A 281 47.74 -66.77 -51.92
CA PHE A 281 46.78 -66.31 -52.93
C PHE A 281 45.32 -66.48 -52.50
#